data_AF-A0A2I0KK93-F1
#
_entry.id   AF-A0A2I0KK93-F1
#
_cell.length_a   1.000
_cell.length_b   1.000
_cell.length_c   1.000
_cell.angle_alpha   90.00
_cell.angle_beta   90.00
_cell.angle_gamma   90.00
#
_symmetry.space_group_name_H-M   'P 1'
#
loop_
_entity.id
_entity.type
_entity.pdbx_description
1 polymer ?
#
loop_
_entity_poly.entity_id
_entity_poly.type
_entity_poly.pdbx_seq_one_letter_code
_entity_poly.pdbx_strand_id
1 'polypeptide(L)' 'MTVGKMIELLGSKAGVSCGRFHYGSAFGEPSGHADTVESISETLVKHGFSYNGKDFLYS' A
#
# COMPACT_ATOMS: atom_id res chain seq x y z
N MET A 1 12.11 15.17 2.88
CA MET A 1 11.68 14.27 1.79
C MET A 1 10.65 13.30 2.36
N THR A 2 9.39 13.32 1.89
CA THR A 2 8.22 12.70 2.55
C THR A 2 7.81 11.37 1.92
N VAL A 3 8.65 10.34 2.05
CA VAL A 3 8.38 8.99 1.50
C VAL A 3 7.13 8.35 2.12
N GLY A 4 6.85 8.64 3.40
CA GLY A 4 5.68 8.12 4.10
C GLY A 4 4.35 8.43 3.38
N LYS A 5 4.23 9.60 2.74
CA LYS A 5 3.00 9.94 2.00
C LYS A 5 2.80 9.07 0.76
N MET A 6 3.90 8.68 0.09
CA MET A 6 3.82 7.76 -1.04
C MET A 6 3.38 6.37 -0.59
N ILE A 7 3.86 5.90 0.56
CA ILE A 7 3.47 4.60 1.14
C ILE A 7 2.01 4.61 1.59
N GLU A 8 1.54 5.71 2.19
CA GLU A 8 0.15 5.87 2.60
C GLU A 8 -0.83 5.74 1.41
N LEU A 9 -0.49 6.31 0.24
CA LEU A 9 -1.30 6.19 -0.97
C LEU A 9 -1.33 4.75 -1.51
N LEU A 10 -0.18 4.05 -1.49
CA LEU A 10 -0.11 2.64 -1.87
C LEU A 10 -0.98 1.77 -0.96
N GLY A 11 -0.83 1.93 0.35
CA GLY A 11 -1.61 1.19 1.35
C GLY A 11 -3.10 1.48 1.22
N SER A 12 -3.49 2.73 0.97
CA SER A 12 -4.90 3.10 0.78
C SER A 12 -5.53 2.41 -0.43
N LYS A 13 -4.81 2.39 -1.57
CA LYS A 13 -5.29 1.72 -2.79
C LYS A 13 -5.39 0.20 -2.61
N ALA A 14 -4.38 -0.41 -2.00
CA ALA A 14 -4.39 -1.84 -1.69
C ALA A 14 -5.52 -2.21 -0.72
N GLY A 15 -5.73 -1.39 0.31
CA GLY A 15 -6.72 -1.61 1.36
C GLY A 15 -8.16 -1.59 0.84
N VAL A 16 -8.47 -0.60 0.00
CA VAL A 16 -9.79 -0.55 -0.68
C VAL A 16 -9.96 -1.74 -1.62
N SER A 17 -8.90 -2.16 -2.32
CA SER A 17 -8.97 -3.28 -3.26
C SER A 17 -9.23 -4.63 -2.58
N CYS A 18 -8.62 -4.87 -1.41
CA CYS A 18 -8.76 -6.12 -0.66
C CYS A 18 -9.83 -6.09 0.45
N GLY A 19 -10.49 -4.95 0.68
CA GLY A 19 -11.51 -4.80 1.72
C GLY A 19 -10.96 -4.84 3.16
N ARG A 20 -9.67 -4.54 3.36
CA ARG A 20 -9.00 -4.54 4.67
C ARG A 20 -8.34 -3.20 4.95
N PHE A 21 -8.37 -2.76 6.21
CA PHE A 21 -7.57 -1.64 6.68
C PHE A 21 -6.11 -2.03 6.83
N HIS A 22 -5.22 -1.29 6.14
CA HIS A 22 -3.78 -1.39 6.35
C HIS A 22 -3.32 -0.39 7.40
N TYR A 23 -2.31 -0.79 8.18
CA TYR A 23 -1.74 0.01 9.25
C TYR A 23 -0.30 0.39 8.93
N GLY A 24 0.10 1.58 9.32
CA GLY A 24 1.46 2.11 9.12
C GLY A 24 2.06 2.66 10.41
N SER A 25 1.78 2.00 11.55
CA SER A 25 2.27 2.45 12.85
C SER A 25 3.80 2.45 12.87
N ALA A 26 4.41 3.52 13.36
CA ALA A 26 5.86 3.62 13.41
C ALA A 26 6.47 2.45 14.21
N PHE A 27 7.41 1.72 13.61
CA PHE A 27 8.05 0.53 14.20
C PHE A 27 7.07 -0.58 14.59
N GLY A 28 5.90 -0.65 13.95
CA GLY A 28 4.83 -1.60 14.25
C GLY A 28 5.03 -3.00 13.68
N GLU A 29 6.05 -3.23 12.86
CA GLU A 29 6.31 -4.48 12.15
C GLU A 29 6.47 -5.68 13.10
N PRO A 30 7.22 -5.60 14.22
CA PRO A 30 7.35 -6.72 15.16
C PRO A 30 6.04 -7.10 15.87
N SER A 31 5.13 -6.13 15.97
CA SER A 31 3.83 -6.27 16.63
C SER A 31 2.68 -6.58 15.66
N GLY A 32 2.94 -6.63 14.35
CA GLY A 32 1.91 -6.80 13.32
C GLY A 32 0.99 -5.59 13.12
N HIS A 33 1.35 -4.42 13.66
CA HIS A 33 0.61 -3.16 13.53
C HIS A 33 1.14 -2.24 12.41
N ALA A 34 2.01 -2.78 11.55
CA ALA A 34 2.47 -2.12 10.33
C ALA A 34 2.51 -3.14 9.18
N ASP A 35 1.80 -2.83 8.10
CA ASP A 35 1.87 -3.55 6.84
C ASP A 35 3.09 -3.06 6.05
N THR A 36 3.87 -4.01 5.52
CA THR A 36 5.08 -3.68 4.77
C THR A 36 4.76 -3.28 3.34
N VAL A 37 5.68 -2.55 2.70
CA VAL A 37 5.50 -2.09 1.30
C VAL A 37 5.41 -3.29 0.36
N GLU A 38 6.10 -4.38 0.67
CA GLU A 38 6.08 -5.63 -0.09
C GLU A 38 4.69 -6.28 -0.07
N SER A 39 4.05 -6.38 1.10
CA SER A 39 2.72 -6.99 1.22
C SER A 39 1.65 -6.14 0.52
N ILE A 40 1.76 -4.82 0.63
CA ILE A 40 0.92 -3.85 -0.09
C ILE A 40 1.11 -4.02 -1.60
N SER A 41 2.36 -4.11 -2.07
CA SER A 41 2.69 -4.27 -3.49
C SER A 41 2.14 -5.58 -4.06
N GLU A 42 2.28 -6.68 -3.33
CA GLU A 42 1.68 -7.96 -3.72
C GLU A 42 0.15 -7.89 -3.79
N THR A 43 -0.47 -7.19 -2.85
CA THR A 43 -1.92 -6.99 -2.85
C THR A 43 -2.37 -6.22 -4.07
N LEU A 44 -1.66 -5.15 -4.44
CA LEU A 44 -1.95 -4.39 -5.66
C LEU A 44 -1.84 -5.26 -6.92
N VAL A 45 -0.77 -6.03 -7.05
CA VAL A 45 -0.56 -6.94 -8.20
C VAL A 45 -1.67 -8.01 -8.27
N LYS A 46 -2.06 -8.59 -7.14
CA LYS A 46 -3.18 -9.56 -7.07
C LYS A 46 -4.51 -8.98 -7.57
N HIS A 47 -4.72 -7.68 -7.42
CA HIS A 47 -5.92 -6.98 -7.90
C HIS A 47 -5.73 -6.33 -9.29
N GLY A 48 -4.65 -6.64 -10.00
CA GLY A 48 -4.41 -6.19 -11.37
C GLY A 48 -3.82 -4.77 -11.48
N PHE A 49 -3.33 -4.19 -10.39
CA PHE A 49 -2.66 -2.89 -10.39
C PHE A 49 -1.13 -3.01 -10.49
N SER A 50 -0.46 -1.92 -10.87
CA SER A 50 1.00 -1.84 -10.79
C SER A 50 1.49 -1.99 -9.34
N TYR A 51 2.59 -2.72 -9.13
CA TYR A 51 3.20 -2.90 -7.81
C TYR A 51 3.56 -1.57 -7.13
N ASN A 52 3.87 -0.53 -7.92
CA ASN A 52 4.18 0.81 -7.44
C ASN A 52 2.97 1.75 -7.42
N GLY A 53 1.75 1.23 -7.58
CA GLY A 53 0.48 1.96 -7.47
C GLY A 53 0.15 2.92 -8.61
N LYS A 54 1.04 3.12 -9.59
CA LYS A 54 0.80 4.02 -10.73
C LYS A 54 -0.28 3.48 -11.67
N ASP A 55 -1.06 4.41 -12.20
CA ASP A 55 -2.08 4.15 -13.22
C ASP A 55 -1.72 4.83 -14.53
N PHE A 56 -2.23 4.28 -15.64
CA PHE A 56 -2.21 4.96 -16.94
C PHE A 56 -3.40 5.94 -16.99
N LEU A 57 -3.10 7.23 -17.14
CA LEU A 57 -4.09 8.29 -17.27
C LEU A 57 -4.05 8.87 -18.69
N TYR A 58 -5.22 9.17 -19.26
CA TYR A 58 -5.36 9.91 -20.51
C TYR A 58 -5.80 11.35 -20.20
N SER A 59 -5.40 12.30 -21.04
CA SER A 59 -5.78 13.72 -20.93
C SER A 59 -6.99 14.06 -21.79
#